data_AF-A0AA88WN27-F1
#
_entry.id   AF-A0AA88WN27-F1
#
_cell.length_a   1.000
_cell.length_b   1.000
_cell.length_c   1.000
_cell.angle_alpha   90.00
_cell.angle_beta   90.00
_cell.angle_gamma   90.00
#
_symmetry.space_group_name_H-M   'P 1'
#
loop_
_entity.id
_entity.type
_entity.pdbx_description
1 polymer ?
#
loop_
_entity_poly.entity_id
_entity_poly.type
_entity_poly.pdbx_seq_one_letter_code
_entity_poly.pdbx_strand_id
1 'polypeptide(L)'
;MTARVALMPRHWAFDLATKHFASLTALFDVVGSTKADEIRESVLCFIIEKVFPLKAELLKPQEKMERHITDLVKKNLQGVTQVEFRTLLDFLRSLSLFGAEAPPERTQELVGIIEGHVDLDAQFIVIRIPMTEVDTMMGQFPFHPTGKISSILNECICQPFLIWVSDGGHIDRLISCVQTALPLFSKGASSSKFLIYFNKHILPVFGKIPEERKVEVLKNLAECSLYAISQDSRQLLPSVVQLKGTSYIKHMTRTNIEEMNFTYVECLLYTFHQLAHKVCRLLMPTNSLCCHRIVTGQQSDRLGENFSDNYEDFMERLSIVEDLATVMVKRSTLAMAEHNKAMATATDDEKINIRMNKQNVTTLLHTCHNILAMTKKAFDSLYDGGRTGGRGLGWRANGRRRSYH
;
A
#
# COMPACT_ATOMS: atom_id res chain seq x y z
N MET A 1 9.75 14.53 39.50
CA MET A 1 10.96 15.26 39.05
C MET A 1 10.65 16.44 38.10
N THR A 2 9.38 16.82 37.93
CA THR A 2 8.90 17.83 36.97
C THR A 2 9.20 19.28 37.36
N ALA A 3 9.58 19.56 38.61
CA ALA A 3 9.79 20.92 39.11
C ALA A 3 11.26 21.43 39.03
N ARG A 4 12.25 20.57 38.79
CA ARG A 4 13.68 20.96 38.90
C ARG A 4 14.25 21.62 37.65
N VAL A 5 13.67 21.40 36.47
CA VAL A 5 14.18 21.99 35.22
C VAL A 5 13.78 23.47 35.07
N ALA A 6 12.69 23.90 35.70
CA ALA A 6 12.19 25.28 35.61
C ALA A 6 13.01 26.30 36.42
N LEU A 7 13.88 25.84 37.33
CA LEU A 7 14.69 26.69 38.23
C LEU A 7 16.19 26.65 37.94
N MET A 8 16.62 26.01 36.84
CA MET A 8 18.04 25.94 36.50
C MET A 8 18.56 27.27 35.92
N PRO A 9 19.72 27.78 36.38
CA PRO A 9 20.39 28.91 35.75
C PRO A 9 20.62 28.68 34.25
N ARG A 10 20.39 29.70 33.41
CA ARG A 10 20.45 29.59 31.92
C ARG A 10 21.73 28.92 31.41
N HIS A 11 22.87 29.11 32.09
CA HIS A 11 24.15 28.51 31.71
C HIS A 11 24.20 26.99 31.94
N TRP A 12 23.57 26.46 32.99
CA TRP A 12 23.46 25.01 33.23
C TRP A 12 22.46 24.33 32.31
N ALA A 13 21.37 25.02 31.97
CA ALA A 13 20.42 24.52 30.97
C ALA A 13 21.07 24.39 29.59
N PHE A 14 21.95 25.33 29.22
CA PHE A 14 22.72 25.27 27.97
C PHE A 14 23.75 24.13 27.97
N ASP A 15 24.48 23.94 29.09
CA ASP A 15 25.45 22.85 29.24
C ASP A 15 24.77 21.47 29.21
N LEU A 16 23.60 21.32 29.85
CA LEU A 16 22.83 20.07 29.83
C LEU A 16 22.29 19.75 28.43
N ALA A 17 21.74 20.73 27.71
CA ALA A 17 21.27 20.55 26.34
C ALA A 17 22.42 20.14 25.40
N THR A 18 23.61 20.73 25.58
CA THR A 18 24.82 20.39 24.82
C THR A 18 25.28 18.96 25.11
N LYS A 19 25.19 18.51 26.37
CA LYS A 19 25.48 17.12 26.76
C LYS A 19 24.47 16.14 26.16
N HIS A 20 23.18 16.44 26.21
CA HIS A 20 22.15 15.61 25.57
C HIS A 20 22.36 15.49 24.05
N PHE A 21 22.72 16.61 23.41
CA PHE A 21 23.05 16.65 21.99
C PHE A 21 24.24 15.73 21.67
N ALA A 22 25.33 15.85 22.41
CA ALA A 22 26.53 15.03 22.21
C ALA A 22 26.25 13.53 22.47
N SER A 23 25.53 13.19 23.54
CA SER A 23 25.20 11.80 23.87
C SER A 23 24.32 11.15 22.81
N LEU A 24 23.29 11.86 22.31
CA LEU A 24 22.44 11.35 21.23
C LEU A 24 23.22 11.15 19.94
N THR A 25 24.07 12.10 19.58
CA THR A 25 24.96 11.97 18.42
C THR A 25 25.85 10.74 18.56
N ALA A 26 26.51 10.55 19.71
CA ALA A 26 27.37 9.41 19.95
C ALA A 26 26.62 8.06 19.85
N LEU A 27 25.40 7.98 20.39
CA LEU A 27 24.58 6.77 20.29
C LEU A 27 24.22 6.45 18.84
N PHE A 28 23.77 7.44 18.07
CA PHE A 28 23.43 7.25 16.67
C PHE A 28 24.67 7.04 15.78
N ASP A 29 25.83 7.61 16.12
CA ASP A 29 27.09 7.33 15.45
C ASP A 29 27.49 5.86 15.64
N VAL A 30 27.27 5.28 16.82
CA VAL A 30 27.48 3.84 17.04
C VAL A 30 26.53 3.02 16.17
N VAL A 31 25.25 3.41 16.07
CA VAL A 31 24.27 2.74 15.19
C VAL A 31 24.71 2.76 13.72
N GLY A 32 25.26 3.87 13.24
CA GLY A 32 25.64 4.03 11.83
C GLY A 32 27.04 3.53 11.46
N SER A 33 27.95 3.42 12.43
CA SER A 33 29.36 3.07 12.17
C SER A 33 29.75 1.65 12.59
N THR A 34 28.98 1.02 13.48
CA THR A 34 29.31 -0.33 13.94
C THR A 34 29.02 -1.36 12.86
N LYS A 35 29.98 -2.27 12.64
CA LYS A 35 29.79 -3.45 11.78
C LYS A 35 29.20 -4.64 12.54
N ALA A 36 29.08 -4.53 13.87
CA ALA A 36 28.52 -5.57 14.72
C ALA A 36 27.01 -5.35 14.88
N ASP A 37 26.21 -6.17 14.18
CA ASP A 37 24.75 -6.07 14.18
C ASP A 37 24.15 -6.17 15.58
N GLU A 38 24.70 -7.02 16.45
CA GLU A 38 24.24 -7.18 17.84
C GLU A 38 24.37 -5.87 18.65
N ILE A 39 25.47 -5.13 18.44
CA ILE A 39 25.70 -3.85 19.11
C ILE A 39 24.77 -2.78 18.53
N ARG A 40 24.59 -2.75 17.20
CA ARG A 40 23.66 -1.84 16.53
C ARG A 40 22.24 -2.02 17.05
N GLU A 41 21.76 -3.26 17.09
CA GLU A 41 20.44 -3.63 17.56
C GLU A 41 20.26 -3.30 19.04
N SER A 42 21.23 -3.65 19.90
CA SER A 42 21.17 -3.33 21.33
C SER A 42 21.12 -1.82 21.61
N VAL A 43 21.90 -1.02 20.87
CA VAL A 43 21.90 0.45 21.02
C VAL A 43 20.60 1.04 20.49
N LEU A 44 20.07 0.54 19.37
CA LEU A 44 18.80 1.00 18.83
C LEU A 44 17.62 0.66 19.77
N CYS A 45 17.60 -0.55 20.33
CA CYS A 45 16.67 -0.96 21.38
C CYS A 45 16.78 -0.06 22.62
N PHE A 46 17.99 0.26 23.07
CA PHE A 46 18.18 1.19 24.18
C PHE A 46 17.62 2.60 23.88
N ILE A 47 17.87 3.12 22.68
CA ILE A 47 17.32 4.41 22.24
C ILE A 47 15.78 4.36 22.25
N ILE A 48 15.20 3.32 21.65
CA ILE A 48 13.75 3.15 21.54
C ILE A 48 13.08 2.98 22.91
N GLU A 49 13.65 2.16 23.79
CA GLU A 49 12.99 1.79 25.05
C GLU A 49 13.29 2.73 26.21
N LYS A 50 14.45 3.39 26.22
CA LYS A 50 14.90 4.20 27.37
C LYS A 50 14.96 5.69 27.04
N VAL A 51 15.38 6.05 25.83
CA VAL A 51 15.59 7.45 25.47
C VAL A 51 14.30 8.08 24.95
N PHE A 52 13.58 7.41 24.06
CA PHE A 52 12.34 7.93 23.46
C PHE A 52 11.21 8.21 24.47
N PRO A 53 10.97 7.39 25.51
CA PRO A 53 9.95 7.69 26.51
C PRO A 53 10.24 8.97 27.32
N LEU A 54 11.52 9.37 27.42
CA LEU A 54 11.96 10.54 28.17
C LEU A 54 12.02 11.82 27.33
N LYS A 55 11.48 11.81 26.10
CA LYS A 55 11.57 12.93 25.15
C LYS A 55 11.16 14.30 25.70
N ALA A 56 10.15 14.36 26.57
CA ALA A 56 9.66 15.63 27.14
C ALA A 56 10.67 16.30 28.09
N GLU A 57 11.55 15.51 28.69
CA GLU A 57 12.60 15.97 29.59
C GLU A 57 13.93 16.17 28.85
N LEU A 58 14.25 15.27 27.90
CA LEU A 58 15.52 15.24 27.19
C LEU A 58 15.61 16.24 26.02
N LEU A 59 14.51 16.48 25.30
CA LEU A 59 14.51 17.30 24.08
C LEU A 59 14.27 18.77 24.41
N LYS A 60 15.29 19.40 24.99
CA LYS A 60 15.28 20.84 25.28
C LYS A 60 16.59 21.48 24.81
N PRO A 61 16.54 22.61 24.08
CA PRO A 61 15.37 23.30 23.53
C PRO A 61 14.63 22.45 22.49
N GLN A 62 13.30 22.43 22.55
CA GLN A 62 12.46 21.44 21.86
C GLN A 62 12.68 21.40 20.34
N GLU A 63 12.45 22.51 19.64
CA GLU A 63 12.55 22.53 18.18
C GLU A 63 13.94 22.10 17.67
N LYS A 64 15.02 22.61 18.28
CA LYS A 64 16.40 22.29 17.91
C LYS A 64 16.75 20.82 18.15
N MET A 65 16.34 20.26 19.29
CA MET A 65 16.63 18.87 19.65
C MET A 65 15.78 17.88 18.85
N GLU A 66 14.51 18.18 18.61
CA GLU A 66 13.66 17.37 17.74
C GLU A 66 14.18 17.38 16.29
N ARG A 67 14.71 18.52 15.80
CA ARG A 67 15.40 18.61 14.50
C ARG A 67 16.63 17.72 14.45
N HIS A 68 17.49 17.82 15.46
CA HIS A 68 18.72 17.05 15.55
C HIS A 68 18.46 15.54 15.52
N ILE A 69 17.50 15.06 16.32
CA ILE A 69 17.14 13.64 16.30
C ILE A 69 16.56 13.23 14.95
N THR A 70 15.76 14.08 14.31
CA THR A 70 15.24 13.78 12.97
C THR A 70 16.39 13.55 11.97
N ASP A 71 17.42 14.39 12.01
CA ASP A 71 18.59 14.26 11.13
C ASP A 71 19.44 13.03 11.47
N LEU A 72 19.58 12.70 12.76
CA LEU A 72 20.24 11.48 13.20
C LEU A 72 19.48 10.23 12.74
N VAL A 73 18.15 10.20 12.87
CA VAL A 73 17.33 9.09 12.38
C VAL A 73 17.52 8.94 10.88
N LYS A 74 17.39 10.01 10.08
CA LYS A 74 17.59 9.99 8.62
C LYS A 74 18.93 9.40 8.19
N LYS A 75 20.02 9.73 8.89
CA LYS A 75 21.37 9.21 8.59
C LYS A 75 21.53 7.72 8.90
N ASN A 76 20.71 7.18 9.80
CA ASN A 76 20.85 5.84 10.35
C ASN A 76 19.72 4.87 9.93
N LEU A 77 19.04 5.16 8.80
CA LEU A 77 18.00 4.27 8.27
C LEU A 77 18.55 3.15 7.37
N GLN A 78 19.85 3.11 7.14
CA GLN A 78 20.47 2.01 6.38
C GLN A 78 20.56 0.76 7.24
N GLY A 79 20.14 -0.39 6.71
CA GLY A 79 20.24 -1.68 7.40
C GLY A 79 19.25 -1.90 8.55
N VAL A 80 18.31 -0.97 8.79
CA VAL A 80 17.26 -1.17 9.80
C VAL A 80 16.21 -2.16 9.31
N THR A 81 15.72 -3.00 10.23
CA THR A 81 14.58 -3.88 10.00
C THR A 81 13.29 -3.07 9.86
N GLN A 82 12.26 -3.69 9.30
CA GLN A 82 10.95 -3.05 9.14
C GLN A 82 10.30 -2.67 10.48
N VAL A 83 10.54 -3.47 11.54
CA VAL A 83 10.01 -3.20 12.89
C VAL A 83 10.71 -2.01 13.52
N GLU A 84 12.04 -1.94 13.40
CA GLU A 84 12.84 -0.81 13.85
C GLU A 84 12.45 0.47 13.12
N PHE A 85 12.34 0.42 11.79
CA PHE A 85 11.90 1.56 10.97
C PHE A 85 10.54 2.10 11.42
N ARG A 86 9.56 1.20 11.60
CA ARG A 86 8.23 1.57 12.07
C ARG A 86 8.27 2.24 13.43
N THR A 87 9.08 1.71 14.35
CA THR A 87 9.21 2.25 15.71
C THR A 87 9.88 3.62 15.72
N LEU A 88 10.93 3.82 14.92
CA LEU A 88 11.57 5.11 14.70
C LEU A 88 10.60 6.14 14.12
N LEU A 89 9.79 5.73 13.14
CA LEU A 89 8.82 6.61 12.51
C LEU A 89 7.65 6.97 13.43
N ASP A 90 7.16 6.01 14.23
CA ASP A 90 6.15 6.28 15.25
C ASP A 90 6.69 7.22 16.35
N PHE A 91 7.99 7.11 16.69
CA PHE A 91 8.64 8.09 17.54
C PHE A 91 8.69 9.48 16.90
N LEU A 92 9.11 9.60 15.63
CA LEU A 92 9.13 10.90 14.93
C LEU A 92 7.73 11.52 14.91
N ARG A 93 6.68 10.75 14.63
CA ARG A 93 5.27 11.20 14.67
C ARG A 93 4.81 11.66 16.05
N SER A 94 5.51 11.25 17.10
CA SER A 94 5.22 11.64 18.47
C SER A 94 5.87 12.97 18.88
N LEU A 95 6.76 13.52 18.03
CA LEU A 95 7.41 14.81 18.25
C LEU A 95 6.46 15.97 17.89
N SER A 96 6.66 17.13 18.52
CA SER A 96 5.83 18.32 18.22
C SER A 96 5.99 18.78 16.76
N LEU A 97 7.20 18.63 16.20
CA LEU A 97 7.51 18.94 14.81
C LEU A 97 6.65 18.17 13.79
N PHE A 98 6.19 16.97 14.14
CA PHE A 98 5.43 16.08 13.26
C PHE A 98 4.09 15.63 13.84
N GLY A 99 3.62 16.32 14.88
CA GLY A 99 2.44 15.98 15.64
C GLY A 99 1.13 16.10 14.86
N ALA A 100 0.01 16.10 15.59
CA ALA A 100 -1.32 16.19 14.98
C ALA A 100 -1.53 17.47 14.16
N GLU A 101 -0.98 18.59 14.64
CA GLU A 101 -1.12 19.94 14.05
C GLU A 101 0.08 20.36 13.19
N ALA A 102 0.98 19.42 12.86
CA ALA A 102 2.15 19.73 12.04
C ALA A 102 1.72 20.20 10.64
N PRO A 103 2.41 21.21 10.08
CA PRO A 103 2.06 21.74 8.77
C PRO A 103 2.37 20.71 7.66
N PRO A 104 1.74 20.85 6.47
CA PRO A 104 1.87 19.87 5.38
C PRO A 104 3.32 19.61 4.97
N GLU A 105 4.21 20.60 5.04
CA GLU A 105 5.62 20.49 4.67
C GLU A 105 6.37 19.52 5.60
N ARG A 106 6.05 19.53 6.90
CA ARG A 106 6.61 18.59 7.89
C ARG A 106 6.04 17.19 7.71
N THR A 107 4.77 17.10 7.33
CA THR A 107 4.14 15.82 6.98
C THR A 107 4.77 15.24 5.71
N GLN A 108 5.06 16.07 4.71
CA GLN A 108 5.76 15.68 3.48
C GLN A 108 7.21 15.26 3.75
N GLU A 109 7.89 15.90 4.70
CA GLU A 109 9.22 15.50 5.13
C GLU A 109 9.22 14.07 5.68
N LEU A 110 8.25 13.70 6.52
CA LEU A 110 8.11 12.31 6.97
C LEU A 110 7.86 11.36 5.81
N VAL A 111 7.03 11.74 4.84
CA VAL A 111 6.83 10.93 3.63
C VAL A 111 8.15 10.77 2.88
N GLY A 112 8.97 11.80 2.75
CA GLY A 112 10.30 11.72 2.14
C GLY A 112 11.23 10.72 2.84
N ILE A 113 11.14 10.59 4.17
CA ILE A 113 11.87 9.57 4.93
C ILE A 113 11.39 8.16 4.55
N ILE A 114 10.08 7.96 4.43
CA ILE A 114 9.49 6.68 4.02
C ILE A 114 9.87 6.34 2.58
N GLU A 115 9.79 7.30 1.66
CA GLU A 115 10.18 7.14 0.26
C GLU A 115 11.65 6.70 0.14
N GLY A 116 12.54 7.32 0.93
CA GLY A 116 13.96 6.96 0.97
C GLY A 116 14.22 5.56 1.55
N HIS A 117 13.42 5.10 2.51
CA HIS A 117 13.58 3.75 3.07
C HIS A 117 13.12 2.64 2.11
N VAL A 118 12.10 2.92 1.28
CA VAL A 118 11.67 1.98 0.22
C VAL A 118 12.64 1.95 -0.95
N ASP A 119 13.42 3.02 -1.15
CA ASP A 119 14.22 3.23 -2.36
C ASP A 119 13.35 3.17 -3.62
N LEU A 120 12.42 4.13 -3.74
CA LEU A 120 11.51 4.24 -4.89
C LEU A 120 12.24 4.54 -6.21
N ASP A 121 13.54 4.84 -6.18
CA ASP A 121 14.37 5.03 -7.37
C ASP A 121 15.00 3.70 -7.84
N ALA A 122 15.00 2.65 -7.01
CA ALA A 122 15.48 1.33 -7.37
C ALA A 122 14.54 0.61 -8.35
N GLN A 123 15.13 -0.02 -9.36
CA GLN A 123 14.38 -0.87 -10.29
C GLN A 123 13.91 -2.14 -9.58
N PHE A 124 12.65 -2.51 -9.81
CA PHE A 124 12.13 -3.78 -9.35
C PHE A 124 12.73 -4.94 -10.17
N ILE A 125 13.72 -5.65 -9.60
CA ILE A 125 14.47 -6.70 -10.29
C ILE A 125 13.66 -7.99 -10.34
N VAL A 126 13.37 -8.46 -11.55
CA VAL A 126 12.83 -9.79 -11.81
C VAL A 126 13.93 -10.63 -12.45
N ILE A 127 14.46 -11.60 -11.72
CA ILE A 127 15.46 -12.54 -12.26
C ILE A 127 14.71 -13.69 -12.94
N ARG A 128 15.12 -14.02 -14.17
CA ARG A 128 14.70 -15.24 -14.87
C ARG A 128 15.87 -16.21 -14.83
N ILE A 129 15.74 -17.29 -14.08
CA ILE A 129 16.76 -18.35 -14.05
C ILE A 129 16.32 -19.44 -15.03
N PRO A 130 17.12 -19.77 -16.06
CA PRO A 130 16.86 -20.93 -16.92
C PRO A 130 16.84 -22.21 -16.07
N MET A 131 15.88 -23.11 -16.30
CA MET A 131 15.81 -24.37 -15.54
C MET A 131 17.09 -25.21 -15.65
N THR A 132 17.87 -25.05 -16.74
CA THR A 132 19.17 -25.69 -16.95
C THR A 132 20.28 -25.23 -15.97
N GLU A 133 20.11 -24.09 -15.30
CA GLU A 133 21.07 -23.58 -14.31
C GLU A 133 20.65 -23.89 -12.86
N VAL A 134 19.39 -24.32 -12.65
CA VAL A 134 18.85 -24.63 -11.32
C VAL A 134 19.51 -25.88 -10.74
N ASP A 135 19.72 -26.93 -11.56
CA ASP A 135 20.42 -28.15 -11.12
C ASP A 135 21.88 -27.87 -10.75
N THR A 136 22.53 -26.92 -11.44
CA THR A 136 23.92 -26.51 -11.18
C THR A 136 24.05 -25.70 -9.88
N MET A 137 23.04 -24.88 -9.54
CA MET A 137 23.01 -24.11 -8.28
C MET A 137 22.64 -24.97 -7.05
N MET A 138 21.75 -25.94 -7.21
CA MET A 138 21.33 -26.83 -6.12
C MET A 138 22.43 -27.81 -5.68
N GLY A 139 23.47 -28.01 -6.50
CA GLY A 139 24.65 -28.81 -6.16
C GLY A 139 25.73 -28.09 -5.33
N GLN A 140 25.61 -26.77 -5.09
CA GLN A 140 26.65 -25.98 -4.40
C GLN A 140 26.23 -25.41 -3.03
N PHE A 141 24.98 -25.57 -2.61
CA PHE A 141 24.51 -25.09 -1.30
C PHE A 141 24.24 -26.26 -0.33
N PRO A 142 24.90 -26.31 0.85
CA PRO A 142 24.64 -27.32 1.87
C PRO A 142 23.42 -26.91 2.71
N PHE A 143 22.27 -26.69 2.07
CA PHE A 143 21.01 -26.50 2.78
C PHE A 143 19.95 -27.35 2.12
N HIS A 144 19.60 -28.43 2.80
CA HIS A 144 18.47 -29.27 2.47
C HIS A 144 17.18 -28.50 2.83
N PRO A 145 16.37 -28.02 1.87
CA PRO A 145 15.16 -27.28 2.19
C PRO A 145 14.02 -28.29 2.36
N THR A 146 13.51 -28.40 3.57
CA THR A 146 12.33 -29.19 3.90
C THR A 146 11.09 -28.68 3.13
N GLY A 147 10.56 -29.52 2.24
CA GLY A 147 9.13 -29.68 1.96
C GLY A 147 8.39 -28.64 1.11
N LYS A 148 8.87 -27.41 0.90
CA LYS A 148 8.11 -26.37 0.18
C LYS A 148 8.49 -26.12 -1.28
N ILE A 149 9.64 -26.63 -1.75
CA ILE A 149 10.08 -26.46 -3.14
C ILE A 149 9.38 -27.46 -4.07
N SER A 150 9.00 -28.65 -3.59
CA SER A 150 8.37 -29.66 -4.44
C SER A 150 6.97 -29.27 -4.92
N SER A 151 6.21 -28.49 -4.14
CA SER A 151 4.89 -27.99 -4.56
C SER A 151 5.01 -26.88 -5.62
N ILE A 152 6.06 -26.05 -5.54
CA ILE A 152 6.34 -25.01 -6.54
C ILE A 152 6.83 -25.64 -7.85
N LEU A 153 7.66 -26.70 -7.76
CA LEU A 153 8.13 -27.43 -8.94
C LEU A 153 7.02 -28.18 -9.67
N ASN A 154 6.01 -28.69 -8.96
CA ASN A 154 4.94 -29.48 -9.59
C ASN A 154 3.92 -28.64 -10.38
N GLU A 155 3.73 -27.36 -10.05
CA GLU A 155 2.90 -26.43 -10.85
C GLU A 155 3.69 -25.74 -11.98
N CYS A 156 5.03 -25.82 -11.97
CA CYS A 156 5.91 -25.15 -12.94
C CYS A 156 6.34 -26.00 -14.15
N ILE A 157 5.76 -27.20 -14.35
CA ILE A 157 6.17 -28.15 -15.40
C ILE A 157 6.04 -27.58 -16.85
N CYS A 158 5.37 -26.44 -17.04
CA CYS A 158 5.14 -25.85 -18.36
C CYS A 158 5.94 -24.57 -18.69
N GLN A 159 6.92 -24.13 -17.86
CA GLN A 159 7.75 -22.94 -18.21
C GLN A 159 9.26 -23.24 -18.19
N PRO A 160 10.03 -22.86 -19.23
CA PRO A 160 11.48 -23.12 -19.33
C PRO A 160 12.35 -22.30 -18.38
N PHE A 161 11.75 -21.49 -17.50
CA PHE A 161 12.44 -20.57 -16.58
C PHE A 161 11.79 -20.58 -15.19
N LEU A 162 12.61 -20.60 -14.14
CA LEU A 162 12.22 -20.25 -12.79
C LEU A 162 12.21 -18.71 -12.68
N ILE A 163 11.03 -18.11 -12.42
CA ILE A 163 10.93 -16.67 -12.16
C ILE A 163 11.22 -16.45 -10.68
N TRP A 164 12.36 -15.85 -10.37
CA TRP A 164 12.73 -15.45 -9.02
C TRP A 164 12.57 -13.93 -8.91
N VAL A 165 11.60 -13.50 -8.10
CA VAL A 165 11.53 -12.08 -7.71
C VAL A 165 12.69 -11.86 -6.75
N SER A 166 13.67 -11.03 -7.15
CA SER A 166 14.97 -10.96 -6.47
C SER A 166 14.89 -10.47 -5.02
N ASP A 167 13.76 -9.89 -4.61
CA ASP A 167 13.55 -9.48 -3.23
C ASP A 167 12.06 -9.50 -2.86
N GLY A 168 11.58 -10.63 -2.33
CA GLY A 168 10.29 -10.68 -1.65
C GLY A 168 10.20 -9.67 -0.49
N GLY A 169 11.35 -9.35 0.13
CA GLY A 169 11.48 -8.31 1.14
C GLY A 169 11.23 -6.90 0.61
N HIS A 170 11.48 -6.62 -0.68
CA HIS A 170 11.20 -5.32 -1.27
C HIS A 170 9.70 -5.05 -1.42
N ILE A 171 8.93 -6.08 -1.84
CA ILE A 171 7.46 -5.98 -1.88
C ILE A 171 6.91 -5.79 -0.47
N ASP A 172 7.40 -6.56 0.50
CA ASP A 172 6.95 -6.47 1.89
C ASP A 172 7.30 -5.11 2.50
N ARG A 173 8.47 -4.55 2.17
CA ARG A 173 8.89 -3.20 2.54
C ARG A 173 7.98 -2.16 1.91
N LEU A 174 7.74 -2.23 0.59
CA LEU A 174 6.81 -1.35 -0.11
C LEU A 174 5.41 -1.39 0.53
N ILE A 175 4.88 -2.58 0.81
CA ILE A 175 3.56 -2.75 1.41
C ILE A 175 3.47 -2.04 2.76
N SER A 176 4.42 -2.30 3.65
CA SER A 176 4.43 -1.71 5.00
C SER A 176 4.68 -0.20 4.96
N CYS A 177 5.57 0.26 4.09
CA CYS A 177 5.86 1.68 3.95
C CYS A 177 4.66 2.46 3.41
N VAL A 178 3.94 1.93 2.42
CA VAL A 178 2.68 2.53 1.95
C VAL A 178 1.67 2.57 3.10
N GLN A 179 1.47 1.47 3.82
CA GLN A 179 0.57 1.42 4.98
C GLN A 179 0.90 2.49 6.03
N THR A 180 2.19 2.76 6.23
CA THR A 180 2.67 3.76 7.17
C THR A 180 2.56 5.19 6.64
N ALA A 181 2.64 5.38 5.32
CA ALA A 181 2.48 6.67 4.67
C ALA A 181 1.00 7.10 4.49
N LEU A 182 0.06 6.16 4.39
CA LEU A 182 -1.37 6.45 4.18
C LEU A 182 -1.97 7.48 5.16
N PRO A 183 -1.71 7.40 6.48
CA PRO A 183 -2.17 8.42 7.43
C PRO A 183 -1.60 9.82 7.12
N LEU A 184 -0.39 9.90 6.56
CA LEU A 184 0.27 11.15 6.19
C LEU A 184 -0.34 11.77 4.94
N PHE A 185 -0.73 10.95 3.95
CA PHE A 185 -1.47 11.45 2.78
C PHE A 185 -2.81 12.08 3.17
N SER A 186 -3.49 11.48 4.16
CA SER A 186 -4.75 12.05 4.69
C SER A 186 -4.58 13.41 5.38
N LYS A 187 -3.35 13.78 5.74
CA LYS A 187 -2.97 15.09 6.29
C LYS A 187 -2.45 16.07 5.21
N GLY A 188 -2.52 15.70 3.93
CA GLY A 188 -2.14 16.57 2.81
C GLY A 188 -0.75 16.33 2.24
N ALA A 189 -0.02 15.30 2.68
CA ALA A 189 1.21 14.90 2.00
C ALA A 189 0.91 14.25 0.64
N SER A 190 1.84 14.40 -0.30
CA SER A 190 1.74 13.85 -1.64
C SER A 190 1.96 12.34 -1.67
N SER A 191 1.15 11.65 -2.48
CA SER A 191 1.29 10.22 -2.78
C SER A 191 1.96 9.94 -4.14
N SER A 192 2.39 10.99 -4.86
CA SER A 192 2.81 10.92 -6.27
C SER A 192 3.95 9.94 -6.53
N LYS A 193 5.01 9.93 -5.71
CA LYS A 193 6.15 9.02 -5.94
C LYS A 193 5.75 7.56 -5.83
N PHE A 194 4.91 7.21 -4.85
CA PHE A 194 4.37 5.85 -4.73
C PHE A 194 3.54 5.47 -5.94
N LEU A 195 2.65 6.35 -6.40
CA LEU A 195 1.81 6.08 -7.57
C LEU A 195 2.62 5.93 -8.86
N ILE A 196 3.65 6.76 -9.06
CA ILE A 196 4.59 6.65 -10.18
C ILE A 196 5.35 5.33 -10.10
N TYR A 197 5.80 4.92 -8.91
CA TYR A 197 6.48 3.66 -8.71
C TYR A 197 5.58 2.46 -9.01
N PHE A 198 4.34 2.47 -8.51
CA PHE A 198 3.35 1.46 -8.86
C PHE A 198 3.18 1.38 -10.38
N ASN A 199 3.02 2.52 -11.04
CA ASN A 199 2.81 2.60 -12.49
C ASN A 199 3.98 2.03 -13.30
N LYS A 200 5.21 2.44 -12.97
CA LYS A 200 6.41 2.13 -13.78
C LYS A 200 7.05 0.80 -13.44
N HIS A 201 6.99 0.36 -12.20
CA HIS A 201 7.80 -0.76 -11.71
C HIS A 201 6.97 -1.95 -11.24
N ILE A 202 5.80 -1.72 -10.63
CA ILE A 202 4.98 -2.80 -10.06
C ILE A 202 3.95 -3.34 -11.05
N LEU A 203 3.16 -2.46 -11.66
CA LEU A 203 2.11 -2.86 -12.59
C LEU A 203 2.67 -3.66 -13.78
N PRO A 204 3.78 -3.30 -14.45
CA PRO A 204 4.27 -4.08 -15.59
C PRO A 204 4.69 -5.52 -15.27
N VAL A 205 5.03 -5.80 -14.01
CA VAL A 205 5.51 -7.12 -13.54
C VAL A 205 4.53 -7.81 -12.60
N PHE A 206 3.32 -7.27 -12.41
CA PHE A 206 2.35 -7.74 -11.40
C PHE A 206 2.03 -9.23 -11.52
N GLY A 207 2.02 -9.78 -12.74
CA GLY A 207 1.80 -11.21 -12.98
C GLY A 207 2.87 -12.13 -12.35
N LYS A 208 4.05 -11.60 -12.04
CA LYS A 208 5.20 -12.32 -11.47
C LYS A 208 5.31 -12.19 -9.95
N ILE A 209 4.47 -11.35 -9.35
CA ILE A 209 4.41 -11.18 -7.89
C ILE A 209 3.81 -12.45 -7.28
N PRO A 210 4.30 -12.93 -6.11
CA PRO A 210 3.69 -14.04 -5.39
C PRO A 210 2.20 -13.79 -5.11
N GLU A 211 1.36 -14.80 -5.28
CA GLU A 211 -0.09 -14.62 -5.20
C GLU A 211 -0.57 -14.17 -3.81
N GLU A 212 0.16 -14.57 -2.77
CA GLU A 212 -0.06 -14.15 -1.38
C GLU A 212 0.07 -12.62 -1.19
N ARG A 213 0.90 -11.94 -2.00
CA ARG A 213 1.18 -10.51 -1.88
C ARG A 213 0.37 -9.63 -2.82
N LYS A 214 -0.15 -10.20 -3.91
CA LYS A 214 -0.91 -9.45 -4.92
C LYS A 214 -2.13 -8.73 -4.33
N VAL A 215 -2.85 -9.36 -3.40
CA VAL A 215 -3.98 -8.72 -2.69
C VAL A 215 -3.53 -7.44 -1.99
N GLU A 216 -2.45 -7.51 -1.22
CA GLU A 216 -1.95 -6.40 -0.40
C GLU A 216 -1.42 -5.25 -1.24
N VAL A 217 -0.71 -5.58 -2.33
CA VAL A 217 -0.28 -4.61 -3.34
C VAL A 217 -1.46 -3.85 -3.94
N LEU A 218 -2.53 -4.55 -4.33
CA LEU A 218 -3.72 -3.92 -4.91
C LEU A 218 -4.52 -3.07 -3.89
N LYS A 219 -4.64 -3.54 -2.64
CA LYS A 219 -5.25 -2.76 -1.57
C LYS A 219 -4.50 -1.45 -1.35
N ASN A 220 -3.18 -1.51 -1.30
CA ASN A 220 -2.32 -0.34 -1.15
C ASN A 220 -2.42 0.62 -2.33
N LEU A 221 -2.45 0.11 -3.57
CA LEU A 221 -2.68 0.93 -4.76
C LEU A 221 -4.03 1.64 -4.71
N ALA A 222 -5.10 0.91 -4.35
CA ALA A 222 -6.44 1.45 -4.21
C ALA A 222 -6.50 2.56 -3.14
N GLU A 223 -5.84 2.38 -2.00
CA GLU A 223 -5.80 3.39 -0.94
C GLU A 223 -4.95 4.61 -1.32
N CYS A 224 -3.83 4.43 -2.03
CA CYS A 224 -3.04 5.54 -2.58
C CYS A 224 -3.82 6.34 -3.64
N SER A 225 -4.63 5.67 -4.47
CA SER A 225 -5.40 6.30 -5.55
C SER A 225 -6.36 7.40 -5.04
N LEU A 226 -6.83 7.27 -3.79
CA LEU A 226 -7.66 8.27 -3.12
C LEU A 226 -6.93 9.62 -2.99
N TYR A 227 -5.61 9.61 -2.82
CA TYR A 227 -4.78 10.80 -2.63
C TYR A 227 -4.02 11.23 -3.89
N ALA A 228 -4.25 10.55 -5.02
CA ALA A 228 -3.65 10.92 -6.31
C ALA A 228 -4.01 12.35 -6.73
N ILE A 229 -3.06 13.10 -7.28
CA ILE A 229 -3.37 14.34 -8.00
C ILE A 229 -3.71 14.02 -9.45
N SER A 230 -4.34 14.97 -10.14
CA SER A 230 -4.86 14.73 -11.48
C SER A 230 -3.81 14.41 -12.53
N GLN A 231 -2.59 14.93 -12.38
CA GLN A 231 -1.48 14.58 -13.24
C GLN A 231 -1.12 13.09 -13.12
N ASP A 232 -0.97 12.59 -11.89
CA ASP A 232 -0.70 11.18 -11.64
C ASP A 232 -1.85 10.30 -12.12
N SER A 233 -3.10 10.74 -11.91
CA SER A 233 -4.28 10.03 -12.40
C SER A 233 -4.26 9.85 -13.91
N ARG A 234 -3.85 10.87 -14.68
CA ARG A 234 -3.73 10.76 -16.14
C ARG A 234 -2.65 9.76 -16.58
N GLN A 235 -1.58 9.60 -15.80
CA GLN A 235 -0.51 8.66 -16.11
C GLN A 235 -0.83 7.23 -15.68
N LEU A 236 -1.54 7.07 -14.57
CA LEU A 236 -1.87 5.78 -13.99
C LEU A 236 -3.12 5.16 -14.62
N LEU A 237 -4.10 5.97 -15.04
CA LEU A 237 -5.36 5.48 -15.60
C LEU A 237 -5.17 4.60 -16.86
N PRO A 238 -4.34 4.97 -17.86
CA PRO A 238 -4.03 4.09 -18.98
C PRO A 238 -3.46 2.76 -18.50
N SER A 239 -2.54 2.78 -17.54
CA SER A 239 -1.98 1.56 -16.96
C SER A 239 -2.91 0.82 -16.01
N VAL A 240 -4.13 1.28 -15.76
CA VAL A 240 -5.18 0.51 -15.06
C VAL A 240 -6.17 -0.07 -16.07
N VAL A 241 -6.43 0.66 -17.17
CA VAL A 241 -7.36 0.28 -18.24
C VAL A 241 -6.71 -0.63 -19.30
N GLN A 242 -5.50 -0.30 -19.76
CA GLN A 242 -4.75 -0.97 -20.83
C GLN A 242 -3.90 -2.15 -20.36
N LEU A 243 -4.12 -2.69 -19.16
CA LEU A 243 -3.33 -3.82 -18.65
C LEU A 243 -3.64 -5.12 -19.41
N LYS A 244 -3.22 -5.19 -20.68
CA LYS A 244 -3.27 -6.36 -21.57
C LYS A 244 -2.33 -7.49 -21.13
N GLY A 245 -1.69 -7.39 -19.96
CA GLY A 245 -0.70 -8.36 -19.48
C GLY A 245 -0.74 -8.67 -17.98
N THR A 246 -1.58 -8.03 -17.17
CA THR A 246 -1.72 -8.35 -15.74
C THR A 246 -3.13 -8.80 -15.40
N SER A 247 -3.25 -9.42 -14.23
CA SER A 247 -4.40 -10.15 -13.70
C SER A 247 -5.77 -9.42 -13.79
N TYR A 248 -5.84 -8.10 -13.97
CA TYR A 248 -7.12 -7.38 -14.13
C TYR A 248 -8.00 -7.96 -15.25
N ILE A 249 -7.45 -8.07 -16.46
CA ILE A 249 -8.16 -8.58 -17.64
C ILE A 249 -8.22 -10.12 -17.61
N LYS A 250 -7.17 -10.79 -17.13
CA LYS A 250 -7.12 -12.27 -17.05
C LYS A 250 -8.02 -12.87 -15.96
N HIS A 251 -8.32 -12.15 -14.88
CA HIS A 251 -9.24 -12.61 -13.83
C HIS A 251 -10.68 -12.18 -14.09
N MET A 252 -10.92 -11.14 -14.89
CA MET A 252 -12.26 -10.82 -15.42
C MET A 252 -12.65 -11.70 -16.62
N THR A 253 -11.70 -12.29 -17.35
CA THR A 253 -11.99 -13.34 -18.35
C THR A 253 -12.43 -14.67 -17.75
N ARG A 254 -12.25 -14.88 -16.44
CA ARG A 254 -12.64 -16.15 -15.81
C ARG A 254 -14.16 -16.18 -15.70
N THR A 255 -14.76 -17.05 -16.50
CA THR A 255 -16.20 -17.31 -16.48
C THR A 255 -16.65 -18.12 -15.26
N ASN A 256 -15.71 -18.62 -14.44
CA ASN A 256 -16.01 -19.41 -13.24
C ASN A 256 -15.93 -18.55 -11.96
N ILE A 257 -17.04 -18.51 -11.23
CA ILE A 257 -17.20 -17.86 -9.91
C ILE A 257 -16.18 -18.37 -8.89
N GLU A 258 -15.78 -19.64 -8.96
CA GLU A 258 -14.93 -20.29 -7.96
C GLU A 258 -13.46 -19.86 -8.02
N GLU A 259 -12.98 -19.39 -9.18
CA GLU A 259 -11.60 -18.95 -9.38
C GLU A 259 -11.43 -17.41 -9.34
N MET A 260 -12.54 -16.69 -9.14
CA MET A 260 -12.55 -15.24 -9.20
C MET A 260 -12.24 -14.62 -7.83
N ASN A 261 -11.17 -13.82 -7.77
CA ASN A 261 -10.84 -13.06 -6.57
C ASN A 261 -11.58 -11.72 -6.59
N PHE A 262 -12.77 -11.69 -5.97
CA PHE A 262 -13.59 -10.49 -5.87
C PHE A 262 -12.86 -9.32 -5.20
N THR A 263 -11.94 -9.58 -4.26
CA THR A 263 -11.15 -8.50 -3.63
C THR A 263 -10.22 -7.81 -4.63
N TYR A 264 -9.66 -8.53 -5.61
CA TYR A 264 -8.84 -7.92 -6.67
C TYR A 264 -9.66 -6.99 -7.53
N VAL A 265 -10.83 -7.48 -7.95
CA VAL A 265 -11.79 -6.73 -8.76
C VAL A 265 -12.23 -5.46 -8.02
N GLU A 266 -12.55 -5.56 -6.73
CA GLU A 266 -12.90 -4.38 -5.92
C GLU A 266 -11.77 -3.35 -5.84
N CYS A 267 -10.52 -3.78 -5.56
CA CYS A 267 -9.38 -2.86 -5.49
C CYS A 267 -9.17 -2.11 -6.80
N LEU A 268 -9.25 -2.84 -7.93
CA LEU A 268 -8.96 -2.30 -9.24
C LEU A 268 -10.10 -1.39 -9.74
N LEU A 269 -11.36 -1.79 -9.57
CA LEU A 269 -12.52 -0.95 -9.86
C LEU A 269 -12.54 0.33 -9.01
N TYR A 270 -12.18 0.21 -7.73
CA TYR A 270 -12.07 1.38 -6.87
C TYR A 270 -10.98 2.33 -7.36
N THR A 271 -9.80 1.79 -7.68
CA THR A 271 -8.69 2.56 -8.25
C THR A 271 -9.14 3.27 -9.52
N PHE A 272 -9.72 2.55 -10.47
CA PHE A 272 -10.25 3.11 -11.71
C PHE A 272 -11.22 4.27 -11.44
N HIS A 273 -12.21 4.06 -10.57
CA HIS A 273 -13.22 5.09 -10.27
C HIS A 273 -12.60 6.36 -9.66
N GLN A 274 -11.63 6.22 -8.74
CA GLN A 274 -10.95 7.35 -8.13
C GLN A 274 -10.12 8.15 -9.14
N LEU A 275 -9.38 7.46 -10.02
CA LEU A 275 -8.56 8.11 -11.03
C LEU A 275 -9.42 8.75 -12.13
N ALA A 276 -10.42 8.01 -12.62
CA ALA A 276 -11.35 8.48 -13.64
C ALA A 276 -12.11 9.72 -13.17
N HIS A 277 -12.61 9.75 -11.93
CA HIS A 277 -13.29 10.94 -11.41
C HIS A 277 -12.39 12.19 -11.42
N LYS A 278 -11.11 12.06 -11.06
CA LYS A 278 -10.14 13.18 -11.05
C LYS A 278 -9.76 13.64 -12.44
N VAL A 279 -9.67 12.71 -13.39
CA VAL A 279 -9.39 12.97 -14.80
C VAL A 279 -10.60 13.60 -15.48
N CYS A 280 -11.80 13.04 -15.30
CA CYS A 280 -13.06 13.54 -15.88
C CYS A 280 -13.41 14.93 -15.36
N ARG A 281 -13.25 15.22 -14.06
CA ARG A 281 -13.49 16.56 -13.49
C ARG A 281 -12.64 17.67 -14.14
N LEU A 282 -11.47 17.31 -14.71
CA LEU A 282 -10.60 18.25 -15.43
C LEU A 282 -10.76 18.20 -16.95
N LEU A 283 -11.20 17.06 -17.50
CA LEU A 283 -11.35 16.83 -18.94
C LEU A 283 -12.76 17.09 -19.49
N MET A 284 -13.66 17.67 -18.69
CA MET A 284 -15.01 18.05 -19.13
C MET A 284 -15.07 18.95 -20.39
N PRO A 285 -13.98 19.56 -20.89
CA PRO A 285 -13.99 20.09 -22.24
C PRO A 285 -13.02 19.43 -23.25
N THR A 286 -12.17 18.44 -22.92
CA THR A 286 -11.02 18.10 -23.81
C THR A 286 -10.39 16.70 -23.73
N ASN A 287 -11.15 15.59 -23.83
CA ASN A 287 -10.78 14.37 -24.60
C ASN A 287 -11.43 13.07 -24.10
N SER A 288 -12.08 12.38 -25.05
CA SER A 288 -11.87 11.00 -25.57
C SER A 288 -11.67 9.79 -24.63
N LEU A 289 -11.74 9.92 -23.32
CA LEU A 289 -11.99 8.76 -22.44
C LEU A 289 -13.50 8.57 -22.16
N CYS A 290 -14.32 9.60 -22.47
CA CYS A 290 -15.78 9.61 -22.35
C CYS A 290 -16.48 10.04 -23.66
N CYS A 291 -16.08 9.48 -24.79
CA CYS A 291 -16.78 9.59 -26.08
C CYS A 291 -16.90 10.99 -26.75
N HIS A 292 -16.15 12.03 -26.34
CA HIS A 292 -16.12 13.30 -27.10
C HIS A 292 -14.71 13.82 -27.37
N ARG A 293 -14.40 14.00 -28.66
CA ARG A 293 -13.15 14.51 -29.23
C ARG A 293 -13.18 16.04 -29.16
N ILE A 294 -12.30 16.66 -28.37
CA ILE A 294 -12.05 18.10 -28.49
C ILE A 294 -10.54 18.30 -28.60
N VAL A 295 -10.15 18.84 -29.75
CA VAL A 295 -8.77 19.13 -30.14
C VAL A 295 -8.48 20.57 -29.74
N THR A 296 -7.85 20.80 -28.57
CA THR A 296 -7.40 22.13 -28.15
C THR A 296 -6.00 22.50 -28.64
N GLY A 297 -5.31 21.59 -29.33
CA GLY A 297 -4.01 21.86 -29.95
C GLY A 297 -2.82 21.85 -28.98
N GLN A 298 -3.01 21.46 -27.71
CA GLN A 298 -1.89 21.25 -26.78
C GLN A 298 -1.15 19.95 -27.11
N GLN A 299 0.16 19.88 -26.80
CA GLN A 299 0.95 18.66 -27.04
C GLN A 299 0.41 17.43 -26.26
N SER A 300 -0.30 17.66 -25.14
CA SER A 300 -1.03 16.62 -24.39
C SER A 300 -2.30 16.12 -25.10
N ASP A 301 -2.84 16.86 -26.06
CA ASP A 301 -4.05 16.50 -26.83
C ASP A 301 -3.74 15.62 -28.04
N ARG A 302 -2.46 15.44 -28.37
CA ARG A 302 -1.97 14.68 -29.53
C ARG A 302 -1.81 13.19 -29.26
N LEU A 303 -2.34 12.66 -28.16
CA LEU A 303 -2.47 11.21 -27.98
C LEU A 303 -3.55 10.71 -28.95
N GLY A 304 -3.17 10.49 -30.20
CA GLY A 304 -3.98 9.89 -31.26
C GLY A 304 -4.24 8.40 -31.05
N GLU A 305 -4.36 7.97 -29.80
CA GLU A 305 -4.71 6.59 -29.46
C GLU A 305 -6.22 6.55 -29.21
N ASN A 306 -6.96 6.06 -30.22
CA ASN A 306 -8.37 5.78 -30.05
C ASN A 306 -8.52 4.60 -29.08
N PHE A 307 -8.91 4.88 -27.82
CA PHE A 307 -9.10 3.86 -26.79
C PHE A 307 -10.47 3.16 -26.87
N SER A 308 -11.28 3.45 -27.89
CA SER A 308 -12.64 2.93 -28.04
C SER A 308 -12.69 1.40 -27.96
N ASP A 309 -11.81 0.70 -28.66
CA ASP A 309 -11.81 -0.78 -28.68
C ASP A 309 -11.45 -1.37 -27.31
N ASN A 310 -10.49 -0.76 -26.60
CA ASN A 310 -10.15 -1.16 -25.24
C ASN A 310 -11.28 -0.86 -24.25
N TYR A 311 -12.08 0.16 -24.54
CA TYR A 311 -13.21 0.57 -23.72
C TYR A 311 -14.42 -0.36 -23.93
N GLU A 312 -14.76 -0.71 -25.17
CA GLU A 312 -15.83 -1.69 -25.46
C GLU A 312 -15.53 -3.06 -24.83
N ASP A 313 -14.30 -3.56 -24.98
CA ASP A 313 -13.82 -4.78 -24.33
C ASP A 313 -13.88 -4.69 -22.79
N PHE A 314 -13.52 -3.53 -22.22
CA PHE A 314 -13.62 -3.29 -20.79
C PHE A 314 -15.08 -3.33 -20.29
N MET A 315 -16.01 -2.71 -21.03
CA MET A 315 -17.42 -2.65 -20.66
C MET A 315 -18.10 -4.03 -20.75
N GLU A 316 -17.79 -4.82 -21.77
CA GLU A 316 -18.27 -6.21 -21.88
C GLU A 316 -17.81 -7.05 -20.69
N ARG A 317 -16.53 -6.97 -20.34
CA ARG A 317 -15.96 -7.66 -19.17
C ARG A 317 -16.59 -7.19 -17.87
N LEU A 318 -16.86 -5.90 -17.74
CA LEU A 318 -17.50 -5.32 -16.58
C LEU A 318 -18.92 -5.88 -16.39
N SER A 319 -19.66 -6.11 -17.48
CA SER A 319 -20.96 -6.78 -17.46
C SER A 319 -20.85 -8.22 -16.94
N ILE A 320 -19.85 -8.98 -17.38
CA ILE A 320 -19.60 -10.36 -16.89
C ILE A 320 -19.34 -10.34 -15.37
N VAL A 321 -18.51 -9.41 -14.89
CA VAL A 321 -18.22 -9.25 -13.46
C VAL A 321 -19.48 -8.91 -12.67
N GLU A 322 -20.36 -8.07 -13.20
CA GLU A 322 -21.64 -7.72 -12.57
C GLU A 322 -22.53 -8.95 -12.39
N ASP A 323 -22.66 -9.77 -13.43
CA ASP A 323 -23.45 -11.01 -13.38
C ASP A 323 -22.89 -11.98 -12.33
N LEU A 324 -21.56 -12.22 -12.35
CA LEU A 324 -20.90 -13.10 -11.40
C LEU A 324 -21.01 -12.58 -9.95
N ALA A 325 -20.86 -11.28 -9.73
CA ALA A 325 -21.04 -10.66 -8.42
C ALA A 325 -22.49 -10.78 -7.93
N THR A 326 -23.47 -10.64 -8.82
CA THR A 326 -24.90 -10.82 -8.49
C THR A 326 -25.20 -12.26 -8.06
N VAL A 327 -24.66 -13.25 -8.78
CA VAL A 327 -24.79 -14.67 -8.39
C VAL A 327 -24.10 -14.92 -7.05
N MET A 328 -22.90 -14.38 -6.83
CA MET A 328 -22.16 -14.56 -5.58
C MET A 328 -22.86 -13.92 -4.38
N VAL A 329 -23.52 -12.76 -4.55
CA VAL A 329 -24.34 -12.13 -3.50
C VAL A 329 -25.49 -13.05 -3.10
N LYS A 330 -26.21 -13.63 -4.08
CA LYS A 330 -27.30 -14.58 -3.81
C LYS A 330 -26.81 -15.81 -3.03
N ARG A 331 -25.74 -16.44 -3.52
CA ARG A 331 -25.11 -17.61 -2.88
C ARG A 331 -24.63 -17.31 -1.45
N SER A 332 -23.95 -16.17 -1.24
CA SER A 332 -23.44 -15.77 0.07
C SER A 332 -24.56 -15.42 1.06
N THR A 333 -25.67 -14.84 0.58
CA THR A 333 -26.83 -14.53 1.42
C THR A 333 -27.50 -15.81 1.94
N LEU A 334 -27.62 -16.83 1.08
CA LEU A 334 -28.11 -18.16 1.49
C LEU A 334 -27.18 -18.83 2.50
N ALA A 335 -25.86 -18.84 2.24
CA ALA A 335 -24.87 -19.38 3.15
C ALA A 335 -24.90 -18.69 4.53
N MET A 336 -25.14 -17.38 4.58
CA MET A 336 -25.29 -16.64 5.84
C MET A 336 -26.50 -17.10 6.65
N ALA A 337 -27.63 -17.37 5.98
CA ALA A 337 -28.83 -17.91 6.63
C ALA A 337 -28.61 -19.32 7.18
N GLU A 338 -27.86 -20.16 6.46
CA GLU A 338 -27.46 -21.50 6.91
C GLU A 338 -26.53 -21.45 8.11
N HIS A 339 -25.49 -20.61 8.09
CA HIS A 339 -24.62 -20.41 9.24
C HIS A 339 -25.36 -19.85 10.47
N ASN A 340 -26.36 -18.99 10.28
CA ASN A 340 -27.22 -18.52 11.37
C ASN A 340 -28.01 -19.67 12.02
N LYS A 341 -28.53 -20.60 11.22
CA LYS A 341 -29.22 -21.79 11.72
C LYS A 341 -28.24 -22.74 12.43
N ALA A 342 -27.08 -22.99 11.83
CA ALA A 342 -26.05 -23.86 12.41
C ALA A 342 -25.52 -23.31 13.76
N MET A 343 -25.39 -21.99 13.92
CA MET A 343 -25.00 -21.37 15.19
C MET A 343 -25.94 -21.69 16.35
N ALA A 344 -27.23 -21.93 16.07
CA ALA A 344 -28.23 -22.19 17.10
C ALA A 344 -28.14 -23.62 17.68
N THR A 345 -27.58 -24.56 16.90
CA THR A 345 -27.52 -25.99 17.24
C THR A 345 -26.09 -26.48 17.50
N ALA A 346 -25.08 -25.67 17.22
CA ALA A 346 -23.67 -26.01 17.36
C ALA A 346 -23.18 -26.04 18.82
N THR A 347 -22.17 -26.86 19.07
CA THR A 347 -21.38 -26.87 20.31
C THR A 347 -20.49 -25.63 20.43
N ASP A 348 -19.92 -25.36 21.60
CA ASP A 348 -19.13 -24.13 21.83
C ASP A 348 -17.85 -24.07 20.97
N ASP A 349 -17.21 -25.20 20.69
CA ASP A 349 -16.04 -25.28 19.81
C ASP A 349 -16.41 -25.05 18.33
N GLU A 350 -17.54 -25.61 17.88
CA GLU A 350 -18.04 -25.43 16.51
C GLU A 350 -18.48 -23.97 16.25
N LYS A 351 -19.01 -23.29 17.28
CA LYS A 351 -19.39 -21.86 17.18
C LYS A 351 -18.21 -20.97 16.81
N ILE A 352 -16.98 -21.31 17.20
CA ILE A 352 -15.78 -20.53 16.85
C ILE A 352 -15.56 -20.57 15.33
N ASN A 353 -15.59 -21.77 14.74
CA ASN A 353 -15.43 -21.96 13.29
C ASN A 353 -16.59 -21.32 12.51
N ILE A 354 -17.83 -21.48 12.97
CA ILE A 354 -18.99 -20.87 12.31
C ILE A 354 -18.91 -19.34 12.36
N ARG A 355 -18.45 -18.73 13.47
CA ARG A 355 -18.23 -17.28 13.55
C ARG A 355 -17.18 -16.80 12.55
N MET A 356 -16.07 -17.52 12.41
CA MET A 356 -15.03 -17.17 11.44
C MET A 356 -15.55 -17.26 10.00
N ASN A 357 -16.29 -18.31 9.66
CA ASN A 357 -16.93 -18.46 8.34
C ASN A 357 -17.94 -17.34 8.07
N LYS A 358 -18.76 -16.97 9.06
CA LYS A 358 -19.69 -15.84 8.93
C LYS A 358 -18.95 -14.53 8.69
N GLN A 359 -17.82 -14.30 9.35
CA GLN A 359 -17.02 -13.10 9.11
C GLN A 359 -16.50 -13.06 7.67
N ASN A 360 -15.97 -14.18 7.16
CA ASN A 360 -15.49 -14.29 5.78
C ASN A 360 -16.60 -14.04 4.75
N VAL A 361 -17.78 -14.65 4.93
CA VAL A 361 -18.95 -14.44 4.06
C VAL A 361 -19.43 -12.99 4.13
N THR A 362 -19.40 -12.36 5.31
CA THR A 362 -19.78 -10.96 5.48
C THR A 362 -18.83 -10.02 4.71
N THR A 363 -17.52 -10.25 4.80
CA THR A 363 -16.52 -9.49 4.05
C THR A 363 -16.71 -9.68 2.54
N LEU A 364 -16.93 -10.91 2.07
CA LEU A 364 -17.19 -11.20 0.66
C LEU A 364 -18.47 -10.51 0.15
N LEU A 365 -19.57 -10.57 0.93
CA LEU A 365 -20.81 -9.85 0.61
C LEU A 365 -20.57 -8.35 0.48
N HIS A 366 -19.77 -7.77 1.37
CA HIS A 366 -19.46 -6.34 1.31
C HIS A 366 -18.67 -5.98 0.04
N THR A 367 -17.65 -6.79 -0.28
CA THR A 367 -16.87 -6.67 -1.53
C THR A 367 -17.75 -6.77 -2.76
N CYS A 368 -18.62 -7.78 -2.87
CA CYS A 368 -19.51 -7.94 -4.03
C CYS A 368 -20.51 -6.78 -4.16
N HIS A 369 -21.10 -6.31 -3.06
CA HIS A 369 -21.95 -5.12 -3.09
C HIS A 369 -21.20 -3.87 -3.55
N ASN A 370 -19.95 -3.69 -3.12
CA ASN A 370 -19.11 -2.59 -3.57
C ASN A 370 -18.83 -2.68 -5.07
N ILE A 371 -18.52 -3.87 -5.59
CA ILE A 371 -18.34 -4.11 -7.03
C ILE A 371 -19.60 -3.72 -7.80
N LEU A 372 -20.77 -4.32 -7.47
CA LEU A 372 -22.04 -4.02 -8.15
C LEU A 372 -22.34 -2.53 -8.17
N ALA A 373 -22.09 -1.86 -7.04
CA ALA A 373 -22.37 -0.45 -6.92
C ALA A 373 -21.36 0.45 -7.65
N MET A 374 -20.11 0.00 -7.87
CA MET A 374 -19.11 0.70 -8.69
C MET A 374 -19.33 0.44 -10.17
N THR A 375 -19.69 -0.78 -10.54
CA THR A 375 -20.07 -1.16 -11.90
C THR A 375 -21.27 -0.35 -12.38
N LYS A 376 -22.37 -0.35 -11.63
CA LYS A 376 -23.54 0.48 -11.93
C LYS A 376 -23.19 1.97 -12.07
N LYS A 377 -22.31 2.49 -11.22
CA LYS A 377 -21.84 3.88 -11.32
C LYS A 377 -20.91 4.13 -12.51
N ALA A 378 -20.12 3.16 -12.94
CA ALA A 378 -19.33 3.29 -14.16
C ALA A 378 -20.27 3.43 -15.36
N PHE A 379 -21.36 2.66 -15.40
CA PHE A 379 -22.43 2.85 -16.38
C PHE A 379 -23.14 4.22 -16.23
N ASP A 380 -23.52 4.64 -15.02
CA ASP A 380 -24.29 5.88 -14.78
C ASP A 380 -23.46 7.18 -14.89
N SER A 381 -22.24 7.22 -14.35
CA SER A 381 -21.38 8.43 -14.29
C SER A 381 -20.81 8.84 -15.65
N LEU A 382 -20.90 7.96 -16.65
CA LEU A 382 -20.59 8.27 -18.03
C LEU A 382 -21.74 8.96 -18.76
N TYR A 383 -22.97 8.85 -18.24
CA TYR A 383 -24.16 9.47 -18.81
C TYR A 383 -24.59 10.75 -18.07
N ASP A 384 -24.29 10.88 -16.78
CA ASP A 384 -24.62 12.08 -16.02
C ASP A 384 -23.56 12.35 -14.95
N GLY A 385 -23.04 13.57 -14.90
CA GLY A 385 -21.92 14.00 -14.05
C GLY A 385 -22.22 13.99 -12.54
N GLY A 386 -22.51 12.82 -11.97
CA GLY A 386 -23.02 12.63 -10.63
C GLY A 386 -21.95 12.62 -9.53
N ARG A 387 -22.25 13.32 -8.42
CA ARG A 387 -21.46 13.39 -7.18
C ARG A 387 -21.09 12.02 -6.61
N THR A 388 -19.82 11.86 -6.24
CA THR A 388 -19.30 10.66 -5.56
C THR A 388 -19.61 10.69 -4.05
N GLY A 389 -20.56 9.87 -3.60
CA GLY A 389 -20.71 9.54 -2.18
C GLY A 389 -19.61 8.55 -1.73
N GLY A 390 -18.84 8.91 -0.69
CA GLY A 390 -17.75 8.10 -0.16
C GLY A 390 -18.22 6.74 0.38
N ARG A 391 -17.76 5.65 -0.23
CA ARG A 391 -17.96 4.27 0.28
C ARG A 391 -16.66 3.71 0.83
N GLY A 392 -16.78 2.96 1.94
CA GLY A 392 -15.66 2.25 2.54
C GLY A 392 -15.30 1.01 1.72
N LEU A 393 -14.01 0.69 1.66
CA LEU A 393 -13.47 -0.53 1.04
C LEU A 393 -13.86 -1.77 1.85
N GLY A 394 -14.13 -2.90 1.19
CA GLY A 394 -14.62 -4.15 1.77
C GLY A 394 -13.81 -4.67 2.96
N TRP A 395 -12.50 -4.45 2.93
CA TRP A 395 -11.54 -4.85 3.95
C TRP A 395 -11.29 -3.82 5.06
N ARG A 396 -11.87 -2.62 4.97
CA ARG A 396 -11.80 -1.64 6.06
C ARG A 396 -12.99 -1.87 6.99
N ALA A 397 -12.70 -2.15 8.27
CA ALA A 397 -13.74 -2.16 9.31
C ALA A 397 -14.52 -0.82 9.27
N ASN A 398 -15.82 -0.86 9.55
CA ASN A 398 -16.81 0.25 9.49
C ASN A 398 -16.42 1.56 10.24
N GLY A 399 -15.24 1.66 10.85
CA GLY A 399 -14.74 2.79 11.62
C GLY A 399 -14.07 3.89 10.80
N ARG A 400 -14.72 4.39 9.73
CA ARG A 400 -14.61 5.77 9.17
C ARG A 400 -15.36 5.86 7.85
N ARG A 401 -16.69 5.94 7.91
CA ARG A 401 -17.46 6.67 6.89
C ARG A 401 -17.04 8.14 6.99
N ARG A 402 -15.97 8.52 6.32
CA ARG A 402 -15.72 9.93 6.06
C ARG A 402 -16.37 10.27 4.73
N SER A 403 -17.55 10.89 4.86
CA SER A 403 -18.13 11.68 3.78
C SER A 403 -17.14 12.81 3.50
N TYR A 404 -16.60 12.86 2.28
CA TYR A 404 -15.74 13.97 1.86
C TYR A 404 -16.51 14.76 0.80
N HIS A 405 -16.72 16.04 1.10
CA HIS A 405 -17.34 17.05 0.24
C HIS A 405 -16.40 17.49 -0.88
#